data_AF-A0A0D0C6H3-F1
#
_entry.id   AF-A0A0D0C6H3-F1
#
_cell.length_a   1.000
_cell.length_b   1.000
_cell.length_c   1.000
_cell.angle_alpha   90.00
_cell.angle_beta   90.00
_cell.angle_gamma   90.00
#
_symmetry.space_group_name_H-M   'P 1'
#
loop_
_entity.id
_entity.type
_entity.pdbx_description
1 polymer ?
#
loop_
_entity_poly.entity_id
_entity_poly.type
_entity_poly.pdbx_seq_one_letter_code
_entity_poly.pdbx_strand_id
1 'polypeptide(L)'
;MSGFVNAISFSAIFVWCGFQSGNTVQLAIAVARNWEGTNEGFSISDKQALASLTTFVFGSLLARSGEVLFPPKSRGWLWLGTLLQALLTMASAIASWKSGQGYPGISDDRFSVGPAWSDPVSYLTLIFMSMSMGFQGIMSIRLKTNSGATLPLTTTWVELCGAEALFRVHKLDTPRDQRMLGIASVFIGVLAGRALVFALGSSGALGVGAGIRVLIAFSWIFVPSSKDWCRGNSDREKLDMDSSSPSV
;
A
#
# COMPACT_ATOMS: atom_id res chain seq x y z
N MET A 1 -2.71 3.59 -3.63
CA MET A 1 -3.21 2.25 -3.24
C MET A 1 -3.23 2.00 -1.74
N SER A 2 -2.18 2.35 -0.97
CA SER A 2 -2.11 1.95 0.44
C SER A 2 -3.28 2.42 1.31
N GLY A 3 -3.63 3.70 1.24
CA GLY A 3 -4.82 4.23 1.94
C GLY A 3 -6.13 3.56 1.48
N PHE A 4 -6.27 3.33 0.17
CA PHE A 4 -7.45 2.71 -0.42
C PHE A 4 -7.72 1.29 0.11
N VAL A 5 -6.73 0.41 0.08
CA VAL A 5 -6.89 -0.99 0.52
C VAL A 5 -7.04 -1.06 2.05
N ASN A 6 -6.30 -0.21 2.78
CA ASN A 6 -6.43 -0.09 4.23
C ASN A 6 -7.85 0.33 4.66
N ALA A 7 -8.49 1.26 3.94
CA ALA A 7 -9.85 1.68 4.26
C ALA A 7 -10.86 0.52 4.19
N ILE A 8 -10.69 -0.40 3.23
CA ILE A 8 -11.59 -1.55 3.06
C ILE A 8 -11.49 -2.49 4.26
N SER A 9 -10.26 -2.95 4.59
CA SER A 9 -10.03 -3.86 5.71
C SER A 9 -10.39 -3.23 7.05
N PHE A 10 -9.99 -1.97 7.27
CA PHE A 10 -10.28 -1.29 8.53
C PHE A 10 -11.78 -1.04 8.73
N SER A 11 -12.53 -0.70 7.67
CA SER A 11 -13.99 -0.53 7.75
C SER A 11 -14.72 -1.84 8.06
N ALA A 12 -14.14 -2.99 7.69
CA ALA A 12 -14.77 -4.30 7.85
C ALA A 12 -14.50 -4.94 9.21
N ILE A 13 -13.28 -4.77 9.73
CA ILE A 13 -12.76 -5.54 10.87
C ILE A 13 -11.80 -4.77 11.78
N PHE A 14 -11.60 -3.46 11.58
CA PHE A 14 -10.67 -2.64 12.36
C PHE A 14 -9.20 -3.12 12.36
N VAL A 15 -8.81 -3.88 11.34
CA VAL A 15 -7.43 -4.35 11.11
C VAL A 15 -6.87 -3.70 9.85
N TRP A 16 -5.60 -3.29 9.89
CA TRP A 16 -4.94 -2.63 8.77
C TRP A 16 -4.18 -3.65 7.92
N CYS A 17 -4.52 -3.85 6.65
CA CYS A 17 -3.75 -4.78 5.81
C CYS A 17 -2.32 -4.30 5.48
N GLY A 18 -2.08 -2.98 5.50
CA GLY A 18 -0.79 -2.37 5.13
C GLY A 18 -0.07 -1.65 6.28
N PHE A 19 -0.77 -1.24 7.34
CA PHE A 19 -0.17 -0.53 8.49
C PHE A 19 0.08 -1.49 9.65
N GLN A 20 1.19 -2.22 9.56
CA GLN A 20 1.49 -3.31 10.50
C GLN A 20 1.88 -2.85 11.91
N SER A 21 2.24 -1.57 12.11
CA SER A 21 2.51 -1.06 13.46
C SER A 21 1.31 -1.25 14.40
N GLY A 22 0.10 -0.94 13.93
CA GLY A 22 -1.13 -1.14 14.70
C GLY A 22 -1.39 -2.61 15.00
N ASN A 23 -1.28 -3.49 14.00
CA ASN A 23 -1.54 -4.92 14.17
C ASN A 23 -0.54 -5.58 15.11
N THR A 24 0.74 -5.19 15.04
CA THR A 24 1.77 -5.67 15.96
C THR A 24 1.45 -5.31 17.41
N VAL A 25 1.00 -4.06 17.65
CA VAL A 25 0.59 -3.63 19.00
C VAL A 25 -0.67 -4.37 19.46
N GLN A 26 -1.68 -4.52 18.60
CA GLN A 26 -2.89 -5.30 18.92
C GLN A 26 -2.54 -6.75 19.30
N LEU A 27 -1.66 -7.39 18.56
CA LEU A 27 -1.21 -8.75 18.84
C LEU A 27 -0.42 -8.84 20.16
N ALA A 28 0.46 -7.88 20.43
CA ALA A 28 1.21 -7.83 21.69
C ALA A 28 0.28 -7.66 22.91
N ILE A 29 -0.73 -6.77 22.80
CA ILE A 29 -1.75 -6.60 23.84
C ILE A 29 -2.55 -7.90 24.02
N ALA A 30 -2.89 -8.60 22.93
CA ALA A 30 -3.57 -9.88 23.01
C ALA A 30 -2.75 -10.95 23.74
N VAL A 31 -1.43 -11.01 23.52
CA VAL A 31 -0.53 -11.88 24.28
C VAL A 31 -0.51 -11.48 25.76
N ALA A 32 -0.41 -10.19 26.07
CA ALA A 32 -0.42 -9.70 27.45
C ALA A 32 -1.73 -10.04 28.18
N ARG A 33 -2.90 -9.88 27.54
CA ARG A 33 -4.20 -10.26 28.10
C ARG A 33 -4.30 -11.75 28.46
N ASN A 34 -3.66 -12.62 27.69
CA ASN A 34 -3.58 -14.04 28.05
C ASN A 34 -2.76 -14.27 29.33
N TRP A 35 -1.75 -13.44 29.61
CA TRP A 35 -0.96 -13.53 30.84
C TRP A 35 -1.69 -12.94 32.05
N GLU A 36 -2.54 -11.93 31.85
CA GLU A 36 -3.38 -11.37 32.91
C GLU A 36 -4.49 -12.34 33.36
N GLY A 37 -4.73 -13.43 32.62
CA GLY A 37 -5.83 -14.36 32.87
C GLY A 37 -7.21 -13.75 32.58
N THR A 38 -7.27 -12.61 31.87
CA THR A 38 -8.50 -11.89 31.56
C THR A 38 -9.25 -12.45 30.36
N ASN A 39 -8.64 -13.35 29.58
CA ASN A 39 -9.27 -14.01 28.42
C ASN A 39 -8.85 -15.49 28.33
N GLU A 40 -9.77 -16.34 27.84
CA GLU A 40 -9.50 -17.76 27.53
C GLU A 40 -8.86 -18.00 26.15
N GLY A 41 -8.29 -16.96 25.52
CA GLY A 41 -7.56 -17.06 24.26
C GLY A 41 -7.70 -15.85 23.34
N PHE A 42 -7.24 -16.00 22.10
CA PHE A 42 -7.30 -14.94 21.09
C PHE A 42 -8.72 -14.65 20.63
N SER A 43 -9.12 -13.38 20.71
CA SER A 43 -10.34 -12.90 20.09
C SER A 43 -10.21 -12.93 18.56
N ILE A 44 -11.34 -12.84 17.86
CA ILE A 44 -11.35 -12.88 16.39
C ILE A 44 -10.54 -11.72 15.77
N SER A 45 -10.58 -10.54 16.38
CA SER A 45 -9.77 -9.39 15.94
C SER A 45 -8.28 -9.68 16.05
N ASP A 46 -7.85 -10.40 17.10
CA ASP A 46 -6.45 -10.75 17.28
C ASP A 46 -5.98 -11.78 16.25
N LYS A 47 -6.85 -12.75 15.93
CA LYS A 47 -6.60 -13.75 14.88
C LYS A 47 -6.49 -13.08 13.50
N GLN A 48 -7.32 -12.08 13.22
CA GLN A 48 -7.25 -11.29 11.99
C GLN A 48 -5.97 -10.43 11.94
N ALA A 49 -5.59 -9.79 13.05
CA ALA A 49 -4.35 -9.04 13.14
C ALA A 49 -3.12 -9.94 12.90
N LEU A 50 -3.11 -11.14 13.49
CA LEU A 50 -2.06 -12.15 13.28
C LEU A 50 -2.01 -12.61 11.82
N ALA A 51 -3.16 -12.92 11.21
CA ALA A 51 -3.24 -13.30 9.80
C ALA A 51 -2.74 -12.19 8.88
N SER A 52 -3.14 -10.94 9.14
CA SER A 52 -2.66 -9.78 8.39
C SER A 52 -1.15 -9.61 8.49
N LEU A 53 -0.60 -9.65 9.71
CA LEU A 53 0.84 -9.45 9.96
C LEU A 53 1.69 -10.54 9.30
N THR A 54 1.35 -11.80 9.52
CA THR A 54 2.11 -12.94 8.98
C THR A 54 2.10 -12.96 7.46
N THR A 55 0.94 -12.70 6.84
CA THR A 55 0.83 -12.71 5.38
C THR A 55 1.42 -11.47 4.73
N PHE A 56 1.41 -10.32 5.41
CA PHE A 56 2.19 -9.15 5.01
C PHE A 56 3.70 -9.43 5.00
N VAL A 57 4.22 -10.05 6.07
CA VAL A 57 5.64 -10.47 6.12
C VAL A 57 5.93 -11.45 5.00
N PHE A 58 5.07 -12.45 4.79
CA PHE A 58 5.23 -13.40 3.69
C PHE A 58 5.24 -12.72 2.32
N GLY A 59 4.33 -11.79 2.05
CA GLY A 59 4.31 -11.01 0.80
C GLY A 59 5.57 -10.16 0.62
N SER A 60 6.09 -9.60 1.72
CA SER A 60 7.37 -8.86 1.71
C SER A 60 8.55 -9.78 1.39
N LEU A 61 8.60 -10.98 1.99
CA LEU A 61 9.62 -11.98 1.71
C LEU A 61 9.53 -12.46 0.25
N LEU A 62 8.32 -12.66 -0.28
CA LEU A 62 8.11 -13.06 -1.66
C LEU A 62 8.64 -12.00 -2.64
N ALA A 63 8.36 -10.72 -2.39
CA ALA A 63 8.94 -9.63 -3.17
C ALA A 63 10.46 -9.62 -3.09
N ARG A 64 11.02 -9.83 -1.89
CA ARG A 64 12.47 -9.90 -1.67
C ARG A 64 13.12 -11.08 -2.39
N SER A 65 12.49 -12.25 -2.42
CA SER A 65 12.96 -13.41 -3.18
C SER A 65 12.94 -13.13 -4.68
N GLY A 66 11.92 -12.45 -5.19
CA GLY A 66 11.86 -12.08 -6.59
C GLY A 66 12.94 -11.08 -7.03
N GLU A 67 13.43 -10.23 -6.12
CA GLU A 67 14.61 -9.37 -6.35
C GLU A 67 15.91 -10.15 -6.58
N VAL A 68 15.97 -11.43 -6.18
CA VAL A 68 17.13 -12.30 -6.48
C VAL A 68 17.11 -12.73 -7.95
N LEU A 69 15.91 -12.91 -8.53
CA LEU A 69 15.73 -13.34 -9.91
C LEU A 69 15.75 -12.16 -10.90
N PHE A 70 15.24 -10.99 -10.50
CA PHE A 70 15.14 -9.82 -11.36
C PHE A 70 15.75 -8.57 -10.70
N PRO A 71 16.43 -7.70 -11.46
CA PRO A 71 16.95 -6.45 -10.90
C PRO A 71 15.82 -5.61 -10.28
N PRO A 72 15.95 -5.09 -9.05
CA PRO A 72 14.86 -4.44 -8.31
C PRO A 72 14.24 -3.21 -8.98
N LYS A 73 14.99 -2.55 -9.88
CA LYS A 73 14.55 -1.37 -10.63
C LYS A 73 14.31 -1.66 -12.11
N SER A 74 14.36 -2.92 -12.52
CA SER A 74 14.05 -3.28 -13.91
C SER A 74 12.58 -3.02 -14.19
N ARG A 75 12.28 -2.50 -15.38
CA ARG A 75 10.89 -2.26 -15.82
C ARG A 75 10.08 -3.55 -15.78
N GLY A 76 10.69 -4.68 -16.17
CA GLY A 76 10.07 -6.01 -16.09
C GLY A 76 9.66 -6.40 -14.68
N TRP A 77 10.52 -6.17 -13.67
CA TRP A 77 10.18 -6.44 -12.27
C TRP A 77 9.09 -5.50 -11.73
N LEU A 78 9.14 -4.22 -12.09
CA LEU A 78 8.12 -3.25 -11.68
C LEU A 78 6.75 -3.59 -12.29
N TRP A 79 6.72 -3.95 -13.56
CA TRP A 79 5.52 -4.40 -14.25
C TRP A 79 4.99 -5.71 -13.65
N LEU A 80 5.81 -6.76 -13.60
CA LEU A 80 5.43 -8.09 -13.10
C LEU A 80 5.02 -8.05 -11.63
N GLY A 81 5.79 -7.35 -10.79
CA GLY A 81 5.52 -7.22 -9.36
C GLY A 81 4.23 -6.46 -9.08
N THR A 82 3.91 -5.43 -9.87
CA THR A 82 2.64 -4.71 -9.78
C THR A 82 1.47 -5.55 -10.31
N LEU A 83 1.70 -6.37 -11.34
CA LEU A 83 0.69 -7.30 -11.86
C LEU A 83 0.36 -8.41 -10.85
N LEU A 84 1.36 -9.02 -10.21
CA LEU A 84 1.16 -10.01 -9.15
C LEU A 84 0.37 -9.42 -7.98
N GLN A 85 0.71 -8.20 -7.59
CA GLN A 85 -0.05 -7.39 -6.65
C GLN A 85 -1.51 -7.17 -7.08
N ALA A 86 -1.77 -6.95 -8.36
CA ALA A 86 -3.13 -6.83 -8.90
C ALA A 86 -3.88 -8.17 -8.81
N LEU A 87 -3.23 -9.28 -9.14
CA LEU A 87 -3.80 -10.63 -9.05
C LEU A 87 -4.15 -11.00 -7.61
N LEU A 88 -3.28 -10.70 -6.63
CA LEU A 88 -3.60 -10.89 -5.21
C LEU A 88 -4.80 -10.03 -4.78
N THR A 89 -4.88 -8.78 -5.26
CA THR A 89 -6.04 -7.91 -4.97
C THR A 89 -7.32 -8.45 -5.60
N MET A 90 -7.23 -9.01 -6.81
CA MET A 90 -8.34 -9.68 -7.50
C MET A 90 -8.78 -10.95 -6.77
N ALA A 91 -7.83 -11.78 -6.31
CA ALA A 91 -8.11 -12.95 -5.50
C ALA A 91 -8.83 -12.57 -4.19
N SER A 92 -8.42 -11.47 -3.57
CA SER A 92 -9.11 -10.90 -2.42
C SER A 92 -10.55 -10.47 -2.75
N ALA A 93 -10.76 -9.77 -3.88
CA ALA A 93 -12.11 -9.37 -4.31
C ALA A 93 -13.03 -10.58 -4.53
N ILE A 94 -12.51 -11.64 -5.16
CA ILE A 94 -13.24 -12.89 -5.40
C ILE A 94 -13.55 -13.60 -4.08
N ALA A 95 -12.57 -13.70 -3.17
CA ALA A 95 -12.78 -14.29 -1.85
C ALA A 95 -13.86 -13.53 -1.07
N SER A 96 -13.82 -12.19 -1.08
CA SER A 96 -14.82 -11.34 -0.43
C SER A 96 -16.22 -11.55 -1.01
N TRP A 97 -16.32 -11.67 -2.34
CA TRP A 97 -17.58 -11.96 -3.01
C TRP A 97 -18.12 -13.35 -2.66
N LYS A 98 -17.26 -14.37 -2.64
CA LYS A 98 -17.64 -15.76 -2.33
C LYS A 98 -17.95 -16.01 -0.86
N SER A 99 -17.35 -15.25 0.05
CA SER A 99 -17.67 -15.27 1.48
C SER A 99 -19.13 -14.88 1.76
N GLY A 100 -19.74 -14.06 0.89
CA GLY A 100 -21.07 -13.49 1.13
C GLY A 100 -21.08 -12.41 2.22
N GLN A 101 -20.01 -12.27 3.01
CA GLN A 101 -19.85 -11.19 4.00
C GLN A 101 -19.22 -9.92 3.42
N GLY A 102 -19.01 -9.87 2.09
CA GLY A 102 -18.48 -8.71 1.39
C GLY A 102 -19.46 -7.55 1.21
N TYR A 103 -20.76 -7.74 1.47
CA TYR A 103 -21.80 -6.71 1.36
C TYR A 103 -22.63 -6.59 2.65
N PRO A 104 -22.72 -5.40 3.28
CA PRO A 104 -21.94 -4.20 2.96
C PRO A 104 -20.45 -4.36 3.28
N GLY A 105 -20.07 -5.39 4.04
CA GLY A 105 -18.67 -5.65 4.42
C GLY A 105 -18.12 -4.59 5.38
N ILE A 106 -18.99 -3.98 6.19
CA ILE A 106 -18.69 -2.94 7.17
C ILE A 106 -19.12 -3.46 8.54
N SER A 107 -18.25 -3.37 9.56
CA SER A 107 -18.64 -3.61 10.95
C SER A 107 -19.28 -2.36 11.56
N ASP A 108 -20.32 -2.52 12.35
CA ASP A 108 -20.93 -1.43 13.12
C ASP A 108 -19.93 -0.90 14.18
N ASP A 109 -19.98 0.39 14.52
CA ASP A 109 -18.99 1.13 15.34
C ASP A 109 -18.81 0.58 16.78
N ARG A 110 -19.56 -0.47 17.17
CA ARG A 110 -19.53 -1.07 18.51
C ARG A 110 -19.61 -2.60 18.54
N PHE A 111 -19.33 -3.32 17.45
CA PHE A 111 -19.42 -4.79 17.41
C PHE A 111 -20.79 -5.36 17.85
N SER A 112 -21.86 -4.57 17.77
CA SER A 112 -23.23 -4.95 18.20
C SER A 112 -23.75 -6.14 17.38
N VAL A 113 -23.39 -6.16 16.10
CA VAL A 113 -23.45 -7.27 15.17
C VAL A 113 -21.99 -7.62 14.91
N GLY A 114 -21.57 -8.85 15.18
CA GLY A 114 -20.15 -9.26 15.17
C GLY A 114 -19.36 -8.88 13.89
N PRO A 115 -18.03 -8.99 13.89
CA PRO A 115 -17.19 -8.51 12.80
C PRO A 115 -17.62 -9.08 11.46
N ALA A 116 -17.62 -8.21 10.44
CA ALA A 116 -18.15 -8.56 9.13
C ALA A 116 -17.40 -9.75 8.52
N TRP A 117 -16.11 -9.96 8.81
CA TRP A 117 -15.29 -11.05 8.21
C TRP A 117 -14.93 -12.11 9.24
N SER A 118 -15.88 -12.99 9.54
CA SER A 118 -15.72 -14.07 10.53
C SER A 118 -15.46 -15.44 9.92
N ASP A 119 -15.77 -15.64 8.63
CA ASP A 119 -15.64 -16.94 7.97
C ASP A 119 -14.25 -17.18 7.35
N PRO A 120 -13.81 -18.43 7.14
CA PRO A 120 -12.48 -18.72 6.56
C PRO A 120 -12.22 -18.09 5.18
N VAL A 121 -13.25 -17.91 4.34
CA VAL A 121 -13.13 -17.28 3.02
C VAL A 121 -12.95 -15.77 3.16
N SER A 122 -13.59 -15.14 4.14
CA SER A 122 -13.34 -13.74 4.48
C SER A 122 -11.92 -13.52 5.03
N TYR A 123 -11.34 -14.50 5.74
CA TYR A 123 -9.92 -14.47 6.13
C TYR A 123 -9.00 -14.49 4.91
N LEU A 124 -9.32 -15.26 3.86
CA LEU A 124 -8.56 -15.25 2.61
C LEU A 124 -8.56 -13.87 1.95
N THR A 125 -9.66 -13.12 2.08
CA THR A 125 -9.74 -11.71 1.62
C THR A 125 -8.64 -10.87 2.27
N LEU A 126 -8.54 -10.94 3.60
CA LEU A 126 -7.52 -10.23 4.38
C LEU A 126 -6.10 -10.71 4.04
N ILE A 127 -5.90 -12.03 3.96
CA ILE A 127 -4.61 -12.66 3.65
C ILE A 127 -4.07 -12.15 2.31
N PHE A 128 -4.88 -12.17 1.26
CA PHE A 128 -4.44 -11.72 -0.06
C PHE A 128 -4.21 -10.20 -0.10
N MET A 129 -5.04 -9.40 0.58
CA MET A 129 -4.80 -7.95 0.73
C MET A 129 -3.47 -7.66 1.42
N SER A 130 -3.24 -8.28 2.58
CA SER A 130 -2.05 -8.03 3.38
C SER A 130 -0.78 -8.51 2.69
N MET A 131 -0.82 -9.69 2.05
CA MET A 131 0.27 -10.19 1.21
C MET A 131 0.59 -9.23 0.06
N SER A 132 -0.44 -8.72 -0.61
CA SER A 132 -0.30 -7.76 -1.70
C SER A 132 0.32 -6.42 -1.25
N MET A 133 -0.02 -5.98 -0.04
CA MET A 133 0.54 -4.77 0.58
C MET A 133 2.00 -4.96 1.02
N GLY A 134 2.35 -6.11 1.58
CA GLY A 134 3.73 -6.46 1.92
C GLY A 134 4.63 -6.46 0.68
N PHE A 135 4.14 -7.05 -0.41
CA PHE A 135 4.85 -7.05 -1.69
C PHE A 135 5.10 -5.62 -2.21
N GLN A 136 4.05 -4.77 -2.18
CA GLN A 136 4.15 -3.35 -2.55
C GLN A 136 5.19 -2.61 -1.69
N GLY A 137 5.28 -2.93 -0.40
CA GLY A 137 6.20 -2.30 0.54
C GLY A 137 7.66 -2.41 0.11
N ILE A 138 8.12 -3.63 -0.17
CA ILE A 138 9.51 -3.85 -0.60
C ILE A 138 9.81 -3.14 -1.93
N MET A 139 8.93 -3.27 -2.93
CA MET A 139 9.12 -2.59 -4.22
C MET A 139 9.22 -1.06 -4.05
N SER A 140 8.36 -0.49 -3.19
CA SER A 140 8.32 0.95 -2.97
C SER A 140 9.60 1.49 -2.31
N ILE A 141 10.20 0.75 -1.37
CA ILE A 141 11.46 1.11 -0.72
C ILE A 141 12.61 1.12 -1.75
N ARG A 142 12.58 0.23 -2.75
CA ARG A 142 13.62 0.19 -3.80
C ARG A 142 13.56 1.33 -4.78
N LEU A 143 12.37 1.87 -5.03
CA LEU A 143 12.20 3.04 -5.90
C LEU A 143 12.85 4.29 -5.31
N LYS A 144 13.10 4.33 -3.99
CA LYS A 144 13.74 5.46 -3.27
C LYS A 144 13.09 6.82 -3.55
N THR A 145 11.82 6.83 -3.95
CA THR A 145 11.05 8.05 -4.09
C THR A 145 10.60 8.51 -2.71
N ASN A 146 10.69 9.80 -2.39
CA ASN A 146 10.27 10.33 -1.08
C ASN A 146 8.76 10.16 -0.82
N SER A 147 7.97 9.92 -1.88
CA SER A 147 6.55 9.54 -1.80
C SER A 147 6.31 8.02 -1.71
N GLY A 148 7.35 7.19 -1.83
CA GLY A 148 7.24 5.74 -2.03
C GLY A 148 6.87 4.99 -0.75
N ALA A 149 7.33 5.46 0.41
CA ALA A 149 7.12 4.79 1.69
C ALA A 149 5.74 5.11 2.31
N THR A 150 4.66 4.93 1.55
CA THR A 150 3.29 5.15 2.06
C THR A 150 2.85 4.15 3.13
N LEU A 151 3.65 3.12 3.45
CA LEU A 151 3.39 2.16 4.52
C LEU A 151 3.82 2.68 5.90
N PRO A 152 5.06 3.17 6.10
CA PRO A 152 5.43 3.87 7.33
C PRO A 152 4.98 5.34 7.28
N LEU A 153 3.67 5.58 7.24
CA LEU A 153 3.10 6.93 7.19
C LEU A 153 3.59 7.80 8.35
N THR A 154 3.73 7.21 9.55
CA THR A 154 4.28 7.89 10.73
C THR A 154 5.69 8.43 10.48
N THR A 155 6.55 7.66 9.81
CA THR A 155 7.89 8.13 9.43
C THR A 155 7.81 9.29 8.45
N THR A 156 6.93 9.23 7.45
CA THR A 156 6.73 10.35 6.51
C THR A 156 6.26 11.63 7.20
N TRP A 157 5.37 11.52 8.20
CA TRP A 157 4.97 12.67 9.03
C TRP A 157 6.14 13.28 9.79
N VAL A 158 6.93 12.45 10.48
CA VAL A 158 8.10 12.91 11.24
C VAL A 158 9.14 13.53 10.32
N GLU A 159 9.41 12.91 9.17
CA GLU A 159 10.34 13.44 8.17
C GLU A 159 9.87 14.74 7.53
N LEU A 160 8.55 14.94 7.37
CA LEU A 160 7.99 16.21 6.91
C LEU A 160 8.16 17.28 7.99
N CYS A 161 7.80 16.98 9.23
CA CYS A 161 7.93 17.91 10.36
C CYS A 161 9.40 18.29 10.64
N GLY A 162 10.33 17.37 10.40
CA GLY A 162 11.77 17.61 10.52
C GLY A 162 12.42 18.29 9.31
N ALA A 163 11.67 18.61 8.26
CA ALA A 163 12.23 19.23 7.06
C ALA A 163 12.61 20.69 7.32
N GLU A 164 13.86 21.06 7.05
CA GLU A 164 14.34 22.46 7.15
C GLU A 164 13.58 23.44 6.23
N ALA A 165 12.93 22.93 5.20
CA ALA A 165 12.13 23.70 4.25
C ALA A 165 10.62 23.69 4.57
N LEU A 166 10.20 23.13 5.71
CA LEU A 166 8.78 22.98 6.07
C LEU A 166 8.03 24.31 6.00
N PHE A 167 8.61 25.37 6.56
CA PHE A 167 8.00 26.71 6.58
C PHE A 167 8.33 27.57 5.34
N ARG A 168 9.18 27.07 4.42
CA ARG A 168 9.54 27.77 3.17
C ARG A 168 8.50 27.53 2.07
N VAL A 169 7.23 27.78 2.36
CA VAL A 169 6.07 27.45 1.50
C VAL A 169 6.10 28.12 0.12
N HIS A 170 6.78 29.26 -0.02
CA HIS A 170 6.90 29.99 -1.29
C HIS A 170 7.97 29.42 -2.23
N LYS A 171 8.81 28.47 -1.78
CA LYS A 171 9.81 27.81 -2.62
C LYS A 171 9.47 26.33 -2.73
N LEU A 172 9.50 25.81 -3.96
CA LEU A 172 9.35 24.39 -4.21
C LEU A 172 10.57 23.65 -3.66
N ASP A 173 10.29 22.60 -2.90
CA ASP A 173 11.30 21.74 -2.30
C ASP A 173 10.88 20.30 -2.57
N THR A 174 11.56 19.66 -3.52
CA THR A 174 11.21 18.32 -4.01
C THR A 174 11.01 17.30 -2.89
N PRO A 175 11.88 17.16 -1.87
CA PRO A 175 11.65 16.18 -0.80
C PRO A 175 10.48 16.53 0.12
N ARG A 176 10.28 17.80 0.50
CA ARG A 176 9.10 18.22 1.28
C ARG A 176 7.81 17.97 0.50
N ASP A 177 7.74 18.43 -0.74
CA ASP A 177 6.52 18.41 -1.55
C ASP A 177 6.12 16.98 -1.89
N GLN A 178 7.09 16.10 -2.18
CA GLN A 178 6.83 14.67 -2.38
C GLN A 178 6.29 13.97 -1.13
N ARG A 179 6.74 14.35 0.07
CA ARG A 179 6.21 13.80 1.34
C ARG A 179 4.79 14.29 1.61
N MET A 180 4.53 15.59 1.40
CA MET A 180 3.19 16.17 1.50
C MET A 180 2.21 15.50 0.54
N LEU A 181 2.61 15.31 -0.73
CA LEU A 181 1.83 14.59 -1.72
C LEU A 181 1.61 13.13 -1.32
N GLY A 182 2.62 12.48 -0.73
CA GLY A 182 2.50 11.13 -0.18
C GLY A 182 1.40 11.03 0.88
N ILE A 183 1.44 11.91 1.88
CA ILE A 183 0.43 11.97 2.96
C ILE A 183 -0.97 12.27 2.38
N ALA A 184 -1.08 13.29 1.53
CA ALA A 184 -2.35 13.66 0.90
C ALA A 184 -2.92 12.51 0.04
N SER A 185 -2.06 11.79 -0.69
CA SER A 185 -2.48 10.66 -1.52
C SER A 185 -3.00 9.48 -0.68
N VAL A 186 -2.45 9.26 0.51
CA VAL A 186 -2.97 8.25 1.45
C VAL A 186 -4.33 8.68 1.97
N PHE A 187 -4.49 9.93 2.39
CA PHE A 187 -5.76 10.46 2.88
C PHE A 187 -6.87 10.38 1.82
N ILE A 188 -6.61 10.87 0.61
CA ILE A 188 -7.53 10.77 -0.54
C ILE A 188 -7.83 9.30 -0.87
N GLY A 189 -6.81 8.44 -0.81
CA GLY A 189 -6.98 7.01 -0.99
C GLY A 189 -7.92 6.39 0.04
N VAL A 190 -7.81 6.76 1.32
CA VAL A 190 -8.71 6.29 2.38
C VAL A 190 -10.14 6.76 2.14
N LEU A 191 -10.33 8.06 1.84
CA LEU A 191 -11.64 8.62 1.54
C LEU A 191 -12.31 7.92 0.35
N ALA A 192 -11.57 7.76 -0.76
CA ALA A 192 -12.07 7.08 -1.94
C ALA A 192 -12.39 5.60 -1.68
N GLY A 193 -11.53 4.90 -0.94
CA GLY A 193 -11.76 3.51 -0.53
C GLY A 193 -13.02 3.37 0.30
N ARG A 194 -13.20 4.21 1.32
CA ARG A 194 -14.39 4.20 2.18
C ARG A 194 -15.67 4.53 1.39
N ALA A 195 -15.62 5.53 0.52
CA ALA A 195 -16.76 5.91 -0.32
C ALA A 195 -17.17 4.78 -1.27
N LEU A 196 -16.21 4.07 -1.87
CA LEU A 196 -16.52 2.93 -2.73
C LEU A 196 -17.05 1.71 -1.96
N VAL A 197 -16.56 1.46 -0.75
CA VAL A 197 -17.14 0.40 0.11
C VAL A 197 -18.61 0.73 0.41
N PHE A 198 -18.94 2.00 0.67
CA PHE A 198 -20.33 2.42 0.87
C PHE A 198 -21.19 2.22 -0.39
N ALA A 199 -20.66 2.52 -1.57
CA ALA A 199 -21.43 2.43 -2.82
C ALA A 199 -21.53 1.00 -3.41
N LEU A 200 -20.46 0.20 -3.30
CA LEU A 200 -20.29 -1.06 -4.03
C LEU A 200 -20.04 -2.28 -3.11
N GLY A 201 -19.91 -2.06 -1.80
CA GLY A 201 -19.42 -3.07 -0.85
C GLY A 201 -17.91 -3.33 -0.97
N SER A 202 -17.39 -4.15 -0.06
CA SER A 202 -15.96 -4.45 0.02
C SER A 202 -15.44 -5.21 -1.20
N SER A 203 -16.21 -6.16 -1.74
CA SER A 203 -15.82 -6.91 -2.95
C SER A 203 -15.73 -6.02 -4.19
N GLY A 204 -16.70 -5.13 -4.40
CA GLY A 204 -16.70 -4.17 -5.49
C GLY A 204 -15.55 -3.15 -5.39
N ALA A 205 -15.32 -2.61 -4.20
CA ALA A 205 -14.19 -1.70 -3.95
C ALA A 205 -12.83 -2.38 -4.22
N LEU A 206 -12.65 -3.64 -3.80
CA LEU A 206 -11.45 -4.42 -4.11
C LEU A 206 -11.29 -4.68 -5.61
N GLY A 207 -12.39 -4.94 -6.32
CA GLY A 207 -12.40 -5.07 -7.78
C GLY A 207 -11.90 -3.81 -8.48
N VAL A 208 -12.37 -2.63 -8.07
CA VAL A 208 -11.85 -1.33 -8.56
C VAL A 208 -10.37 -1.17 -8.22
N GLY A 209 -9.96 -1.51 -7.00
CA GLY A 209 -8.56 -1.49 -6.59
C GLY A 209 -7.66 -2.40 -7.43
N ALA A 210 -8.14 -3.58 -7.82
CA ALA A 210 -7.44 -4.48 -8.74
C ALA A 210 -7.30 -3.84 -10.13
N GLY A 211 -8.37 -3.26 -10.67
CA GLY A 211 -8.34 -2.54 -11.95
C GLY A 211 -7.32 -1.39 -11.95
N ILE A 212 -7.29 -0.57 -10.89
CA ILE A 212 -6.29 0.49 -10.72
C ILE A 212 -4.87 -0.08 -10.75
N ARG A 213 -4.62 -1.20 -10.04
CA ARG A 213 -3.30 -1.84 -10.05
C ARG A 213 -2.90 -2.38 -11.42
N VAL A 214 -3.85 -2.91 -12.20
CA VAL A 214 -3.58 -3.31 -13.59
C VAL A 214 -3.15 -2.12 -14.43
N LEU A 215 -3.86 -0.98 -14.33
CA LEU A 215 -3.48 0.25 -15.02
C LEU A 215 -2.08 0.74 -14.60
N ILE A 216 -1.77 0.69 -13.30
CA ILE A 216 -0.43 1.04 -12.79
C ILE A 216 0.62 0.05 -13.33
N ALA A 217 0.32 -1.24 -13.37
CA ALA A 217 1.24 -2.24 -13.93
C ALA A 217 1.62 -1.86 -15.37
N PHE A 218 0.63 -1.65 -16.25
CA PHE A 218 0.88 -1.24 -17.63
C PHE A 218 1.58 0.12 -17.76
N SER A 219 1.35 1.05 -16.82
CA SER A 219 2.05 2.34 -16.83
C SER A 219 3.57 2.19 -16.75
N TRP A 220 4.10 1.17 -16.05
CA TRP A 220 5.54 0.91 -15.93
C TRP A 220 6.24 0.60 -17.26
N ILE A 221 5.49 0.19 -18.29
CA ILE A 221 6.05 -0.01 -19.64
C ILE A 221 6.49 1.33 -20.24
N PHE A 222 5.75 2.39 -19.96
CA PHE A 222 5.96 3.73 -20.52
C PHE A 222 6.86 4.61 -19.65
N VAL A 223 7.06 4.27 -18.37
CA VAL A 223 7.90 5.07 -17.46
C VAL A 223 9.37 4.98 -17.87
N PRO A 224 10.03 6.11 -18.18
CA PRO A 224 11.42 6.14 -18.61
C PRO A 224 12.36 5.69 -17.49
N SER A 225 13.47 5.04 -17.85
CA SER A 225 14.50 4.70 -16.86
C SER A 225 15.28 5.95 -16.49
N SER A 226 15.78 6.02 -15.26
CA SER A 226 16.68 7.10 -14.83
C SER A 226 17.90 7.26 -15.74
N LYS A 227 18.39 6.16 -16.34
CA LYS A 227 19.49 6.21 -17.31
C LYS A 227 19.10 6.93 -18.61
N ASP A 228 17.87 6.72 -19.07
CA ASP A 228 17.35 7.32 -20.29
C ASP A 228 17.10 8.82 -20.09
N TRP A 229 16.63 9.20 -18.89
CA TRP A 229 16.43 10.59 -18.51
C TRP A 229 17.75 11.39 -18.45
N CYS A 230 18.79 10.84 -17.81
CA CYS A 230 20.09 11.51 -17.75
C CYS A 230 20.72 11.66 -19.14
N ARG A 231 20.59 10.64 -20.00
CA ARG A 231 21.12 10.69 -21.36
C ARG A 231 20.42 11.77 -22.20
N GLY A 232 19.09 11.83 -22.14
CA GLY A 232 18.31 12.86 -22.82
C GLY A 232 18.61 14.28 -22.35
N ASN A 233 18.91 14.48 -21.06
CA ASN A 233 19.33 15.79 -20.55
C ASN A 233 20.75 16.15 -20.98
N SER A 234 21.70 15.21 -20.93
CA SER A 234 23.07 15.46 -21.40
C SER A 234 23.12 15.75 -22.91
N ASP A 235 22.27 15.09 -23.70
CA ASP A 235 22.18 15.34 -25.14
C ASP A 235 21.54 16.72 -25.42
N ARG A 236 20.57 17.16 -24.61
CA ARG A 236 20.05 18.55 -24.66
C ARG A 236 21.10 19.59 -24.28
N GLU A 237 21.84 19.34 -23.21
CA GLU A 237 22.88 20.26 -22.73
C GLU A 237 24.02 20.41 -23.76
N LYS A 238 24.36 19.34 -24.49
CA LYS A 238 25.29 19.42 -25.64
C LYS A 238 24.73 20.23 -26.80
N LEU A 239 23.46 20.06 -27.16
CA LEU A 239 22.82 20.83 -28.24
C LEU A 239 22.75 22.33 -27.92
N ASP A 240 22.48 22.68 -26.65
CA ASP A 240 22.49 24.07 -26.21
C ASP A 240 23.90 24.69 -26.26
N MET A 241 24.94 23.90 -25.95
CA MET A 241 26.34 24.35 -26.11
C MET A 241 26.77 24.52 -27.58
N ASP A 242 26.39 23.59 -28.46
CA ASP A 242 26.72 23.71 -29.89
C ASP A 242 25.97 24.88 -30.56
N SER A 243 24.72 25.14 -30.16
CA SER A 243 23.92 26.27 -30.69
C SER A 243 24.35 27.65 -30.20
N SER A 244 25.12 27.72 -29.11
CA SER A 244 25.65 28.97 -28.54
C SER A 244 27.08 29.29 -28.97
N SER A 245 27.69 28.43 -29.82
CA SER A 245 28.98 28.72 -30.43
C SER A 245 28.82 29.81 -31.51
N PRO A 246 29.50 30.97 -31.41
CA PRO A 246 29.37 32.03 -32.40
C PRO A 246 29.93 31.55 -33.75
N SER A 247 29.15 31.69 -34.80
CA SER A 247 29.60 31.51 -36.18
C SER A 247 30.74 32.49 -36.47
N VAL A 248 31.94 31.95 -36.65
CA VAL A 248 33.15 32.67 -37.08
C VAL A 248 32.97 33.23 -38.48
#